data_AF-A0A536QYY4-F1
#
_entry.id   AF-A0A536QYY4-F1
#
_cell.length_a   1.000
_cell.length_b   1.000
_cell.length_c   1.000
_cell.angle_alpha   90.00
_cell.angle_beta   90.00
_cell.angle_gamma   90.00
#
_symmetry.space_group_name_H-M   'P 1'
#
loop_
_entity.id
_entity.type
_entity.pdbx_description
1 polymer ?
#
loop_
_entity_poly.entity_id
_entity_poly.type
_entity_poly.pdbx_seq_one_letter_code
_entity_poly.pdbx_strand_id
1 'polypeptide(L)' 'MATKGRRVRWEDSPREDLMAGVQRRFLHGEKAMLAQIWLKKGATVPRHVHPAEQLSFIV' A
#
# COMPACT_ATOMS: atom_id res chain seq x y z
N MET A 1 2.79 0.29 30.01
CA MET A 1 3.97 0.01 29.15
C MET A 1 3.80 0.77 27.85
N ALA A 2 4.76 1.59 27.44
CA ALA A 2 4.72 2.23 26.13
C ALA A 2 4.94 1.15 25.07
N THR A 3 3.98 0.96 24.17
CA THR A 3 4.15 0.13 22.98
C THR A 3 5.28 0.74 22.14
N LYS A 4 6.39 0.01 21.98
CA LYS A 4 7.45 0.36 21.03
C LYS A 4 6.91 0.17 19.60
N GLY A 5 6.23 1.18 19.07
CA GLY A 5 5.78 1.21 17.68
C GLY A 5 6.90 1.67 16.73
N ARG A 6 6.94 1.10 15.52
CA ARG A 6 7.80 1.61 14.44
C ARG A 6 7.15 2.85 13.82
N ARG A 7 7.77 4.02 13.98
CA ARG A 7 7.38 5.25 13.27
C ARG A 7 8.13 5.30 11.94
N VAL A 8 7.39 5.49 10.84
CA VAL A 8 7.96 5.65 9.49
C VAL A 8 7.38 6.93 8.89
N ARG A 9 8.22 7.76 8.28
CA ARG A 9 7.74 8.89 7.47
C ARG A 9 7.48 8.40 6.06
N TRP A 10 6.42 8.91 5.44
CA TRP A 10 6.11 8.53 4.06
C TRP A 10 7.22 8.92 3.11
N GLU A 11 7.82 10.09 3.30
CA GLU A 11 8.92 10.61 2.47
C GLU A 11 10.14 9.69 2.45
N ASP A 12 10.36 8.91 3.51
CA ASP A 12 11.49 7.98 3.62
C ASP A 12 11.22 6.66 2.85
N SER A 13 9.97 6.43 2.42
CA SER A 13 9.57 5.26 1.65
C SER A 13 9.32 5.65 0.18
N PRO A 14 10.26 5.34 -0.73
CA PRO A 14 10.09 5.66 -2.14
C PRO A 14 8.92 4.87 -2.73
N ARG A 15 8.31 5.42 -3.78
CA ARG A 15 7.32 4.67 -4.57
C ARG A 15 8.05 3.61 -5.39
N GLU A 16 7.58 2.38 -5.31
CA GLU A 16 8.00 1.29 -6.17
C GLU A 16 7.05 1.16 -7.36
N ASP A 17 7.61 0.88 -8.54
CA ASP A 17 6.86 0.45 -9.71
C ASP A 17 6.45 -1.00 -9.50
N LEU A 18 5.16 -1.23 -9.21
CA LEU A 18 4.63 -2.59 -8.99
C LEU A 18 4.40 -3.31 -10.33
N MET A 19 3.81 -2.59 -11.28
CA MET A 19 3.53 -3.05 -12.64
C MET A 19 3.30 -1.85 -13.55
N ALA A 20 3.16 -2.09 -14.86
CA ALA A 20 2.95 -1.04 -15.84
C ALA A 20 1.79 -0.10 -15.45
N GLY A 21 2.12 1.16 -15.17
CA GLY A 21 1.13 2.17 -14.80
C GLY A 21 0.64 2.13 -13.36
N VAL A 22 1.17 1.24 -12.51
CA VAL A 22 0.81 1.15 -11.09
C VAL A 22 2.05 1.29 -10.22
N GLN A 23 2.05 2.34 -9.41
CA GLN A 23 3.06 2.56 -8.38
C GLN A 23 2.44 2.36 -7.02
N ARG A 24 3.23 1.89 -6.06
CA ARG A 24 2.79 1.84 -4.66
C ARG A 24 3.90 2.24 -3.71
N ARG A 25 3.51 2.53 -2.48
CA ARG A 25 4.36 2.38 -1.30
C ARG A 25 3.49 1.78 -0.21
N PHE A 26 4.08 0.99 0.68
CA PHE A 26 3.30 0.30 1.70
C PHE A 26 4.09 0.12 2.99
N LEU A 27 3.35 -0.02 4.08
CA LEU A 27 3.85 -0.45 5.38
C LEU A 27 3.04 -1.66 5.80
N HIS A 28 3.71 -2.66 6.35
CA HIS A 28 3.04 -3.82 6.94
C HIS A 28 3.47 -3.99 8.39
N GLY A 29 2.55 -4.53 9.17
CA GLY A 29 2.79 -5.07 10.51
C GLY A 29 2.37 -6.54 10.55
N GLU A 30 2.22 -7.07 11.76
CA GLU A 30 1.84 -8.46 11.98
C GLU A 30 0.42 -8.79 11.48
N LYS A 31 -0.52 -7.85 11.65
CA LYS A 31 -1.95 -8.10 11.41
C LYS A 31 -2.56 -7.29 10.26
N ALA A 32 -1.84 -6.31 9.73
CA ALA A 32 -2.39 -5.39 8.73
C ALA A 32 -1.30 -4.81 7.82
N MET A 33 -1.73 -4.38 6.65
CA MET A 33 -0.95 -3.61 5.68
C MET A 33 -1.69 -2.32 5.32
N LEU A 34 -0.95 -1.23 5.18
CA LEU A 34 -1.42 0.02 4.62
C LEU A 34 -0.63 0.32 3.35
N ALA A 35 -1.32 0.57 2.24
CA ALA A 35 -0.71 0.91 0.97
C ALA A 35 -1.28 2.23 0.43
N GLN A 36 -0.41 3.07 -0.13
CA GLN A 36 -0.79 4.14 -1.05
C GLN A 36 -0.51 3.65 -2.46
N ILE A 37 -1.51 3.75 -3.33
CA ILE A 37 -1.44 3.26 -4.71
C ILE A 37 -1.70 4.44 -5.66
N TRP A 38 -0.84 4.58 -6.67
CA TRP A 38 -1.02 5.52 -7.77
C TRP A 38 -1.30 4.75 -9.04
N LEU A 39 -2.45 5.04 -9.64
CA LEU A 39 -2.88 4.45 -10.90
C LEU A 39 -2.76 5.49 -12.01
N LYS A 40 -1.89 5.24 -12.99
CA LYS A 40 -1.86 6.05 -14.21
C LYS A 40 -3.11 5.78 -15.03
N LYS A 41 -3.54 6.78 -15.83
CA LYS A 41 -4.65 6.61 -16.77
C LYS A 41 -4.40 5.40 -17.67
N GLY A 42 -5.39 4.51 -17.75
CA GLY A 42 -5.33 3.28 -18.55
C GLY A 42 -4.59 2.11 -17.89
N ALA A 43 -4.13 2.24 -16.63
CA ALA A 43 -3.57 1.11 -15.90
C ALA A 43 -4.66 0.09 -15.55
N THR A 44 -4.33 -1.20 -15.67
CA THR A 44 -5.23 -2.31 -15.34
C THR A 44 -4.71 -3.03 -14.11
N VAL A 45 -5.56 -3.17 -13.09
CA VAL A 45 -5.29 -4.03 -11.94
C VAL A 45 -6.06 -5.34 -12.11
N PRO A 46 -5.37 -6.50 -12.25
CA PRO A 46 -6.04 -7.78 -12.42
C PRO A 46 -6.92 -8.12 -11.21
N ARG A 47 -8.05 -8.77 -11.47
CA ARG A 47 -8.92 -9.31 -10.42
C ARG A 47 -8.16 -10.37 -9.62
N HIS A 48 -8.23 -10.27 -8.29
CA HIS A 48 -7.63 -11.20 -7.36
C HIS A 48 -8.42 -11.23 -6.04
N VAL A 49 -8.11 -12.18 -5.16
CA VAL A 49 -8.79 -12.36 -3.87
C VAL A 49 -7.77 -12.55 -2.76
N HIS A 50 -8.10 -12.04 -1.57
CA HIS A 50 -7.30 -12.23 -0.35
C HIS A 50 -8.19 -12.79 0.76
N PRO A 51 -7.64 -13.58 1.69
CA PRO A 51 -8.36 -14.01 2.89
C PRO A 51 -8.55 -12.87 3.90
N ALA A 52 -7.69 -11.85 3.87
CA ALA A 52 -7.80 -10.66 4.72
C ALA A 52 -8.77 -9.64 4.11
N GLU A 53 -9.52 -8.94 4.96
CA GLU A 53 -10.38 -7.82 4.54
C GLU A 53 -9.53 -6.70 3.93
N GLN A 54 -10.03 -6.13 2.83
CA GLN A 54 -9.41 -4.99 2.15
C GLN A 54 -10.37 -3.81 2.11
N LEU A 55 -9.94 -2.68 2.69
CA LEU A 55 -10.63 -1.40 2.61
C LEU A 55 -9.88 -0.49 1.63
N SER A 56 -10.62 0.33 0.87
CA SER A 56 -10.03 1.25 -0.11
C SER A 56 -10.69 2.62 -0.02
N PHE A 57 -9.87 3.66 -0.10
CA PHE A 57 -10.31 5.05 -0.11
C PHE A 57 -9.64 5.75 -1.30
N ILE A 58 -10.46 6.46 -2.08
CA ILE A 58 -10.00 7.21 -3.26
C ILE A 58 -9.84 8.66 -2.85
N VAL A 59 -8.68 9.24 -3.20
CA VAL A 59 -8.30 10.64 -2.93
C VAL A 59 -8.29 11.42 -4.24
#